data_AF-A0A9D7ZL92-F1
#
_entry.id   AF-A0A9D7ZL92-F1
#
_cell.length_a   1.000
_cell.length_b   1.000
_cell.length_c   1.000
_cell.angle_alpha   90.00
_cell.angle_beta   90.00
_cell.angle_gamma   90.00
#
_symmetry.space_group_name_H-M   'P 1'
#
loop_
_entity.id
_entity.type
_entity.pdbx_description
1 polymer ?
#
loop_
_entity_poly.entity_id
_entity_poly.type
_entity_poly.pdbx_seq_one_letter_code
_entity_poly.pdbx_strand_id
1 'polypeptide(L)'
;MDSIIMSYITATYLSKSDMTVAEQEWQKIIQKMAPKFKSAGALCQTVSQVFNKEGAFILANMWEYKDEKAFVNCQQLFREAEDEFNKNVGIVQKIFPTRGVILHDVYFSD
;
A
#
# COMPACT_ATOMS: atom_id res chain seq x y z
N MET A 1 16.93 -19.39 -2.34
CA MET A 1 16.69 -18.27 -1.42
C MET A 1 15.54 -17.51 -2.02
N ASP A 2 14.39 -17.51 -1.37
CA ASP A 2 13.24 -16.78 -1.89
C ASP A 2 13.52 -15.27 -1.74
N SER A 3 13.27 -14.50 -2.78
CA SER A 3 13.58 -13.07 -2.80
C SER A 3 12.40 -12.26 -2.28
N ILE A 4 12.67 -11.35 -1.33
CA ILE A 4 11.65 -10.45 -0.80
C ILE A 4 11.21 -9.50 -1.91
N ILE A 5 9.90 -9.36 -2.07
CA ILE A 5 9.28 -8.49 -3.08
C ILE A 5 8.79 -7.23 -2.40
N MET A 6 9.01 -6.08 -3.04
CA MET A 6 8.49 -4.79 -2.61
C MET A 6 7.57 -4.20 -3.68
N SER A 7 6.45 -3.61 -3.24
CA SER A 7 5.56 -2.80 -4.08
C SER A 7 5.54 -1.36 -3.58
N TYR A 8 5.74 -0.41 -4.50
CA TYR A 8 5.66 1.03 -4.31
C TYR A 8 4.42 1.52 -5.08
N ILE A 9 3.37 1.91 -4.36
CA ILE A 9 2.11 2.29 -4.99
C ILE A 9 1.83 3.76 -4.66
N THR A 10 1.91 4.62 -5.67
CA THR A 10 1.53 6.03 -5.49
C THR A 10 0.08 6.23 -5.86
N ALA A 11 -0.68 6.89 -5.00
CA ALA A 11 -2.05 7.30 -5.23
C ALA A 11 -2.12 8.83 -5.21
N THR A 12 -2.51 9.42 -6.33
CA THR A 12 -2.66 10.88 -6.47
C THR A 12 -4.13 11.27 -6.43
N TYR A 13 -4.44 12.31 -5.65
CA TYR A 13 -5.78 12.80 -5.38
C TYR A 13 -5.97 14.23 -5.91
N LEU A 14 -7.24 14.62 -6.13
CA LEU A 14 -7.60 15.95 -6.62
C LEU A 14 -7.54 17.02 -5.52
N SER A 15 -7.78 16.64 -4.26
CA SER A 15 -7.79 17.55 -3.13
C SER A 15 -7.13 16.95 -1.88
N LYS A 16 -6.74 17.81 -0.93
CA LYS A 16 -6.24 17.40 0.38
C LYS A 16 -7.31 16.61 1.16
N SER A 17 -8.57 17.03 1.06
CA SER A 17 -9.68 16.37 1.74
C SER A 17 -9.86 14.93 1.26
N ASP A 18 -9.82 14.72 -0.06
CA ASP A 18 -9.92 13.38 -0.65
C ASP A 18 -8.76 12.50 -0.18
N MET A 19 -7.53 13.03 -0.18
CA MET A 19 -6.37 12.29 0.31
C MET A 19 -6.51 11.91 1.78
N THR A 20 -6.98 12.82 2.64
CA THR A 20 -7.17 12.55 4.08
C THR A 20 -8.23 11.49 4.31
N VAL A 21 -9.37 11.58 3.62
CA VAL A 21 -10.45 10.58 3.75
C VAL A 21 -9.99 9.23 3.22
N ALA A 22 -9.28 9.22 2.09
CA ALA A 22 -8.74 8.00 1.49
C ALA A 22 -7.70 7.32 2.39
N GLU A 23 -6.80 8.10 3.00
CA GLU A 23 -5.80 7.58 3.94
C GLU A 23 -6.46 6.86 5.11
N GLN A 24 -7.41 7.53 5.78
CA GLN A 24 -8.08 7.00 6.96
C GLN A 24 -8.90 5.74 6.66
N GLU A 25 -9.69 5.76 5.58
CA GLU A 25 -10.55 4.63 5.24
C GLU A 25 -9.72 3.43 4.76
N TRP A 26 -8.67 3.67 3.95
CA TRP A 26 -7.76 2.61 3.53
C TRP A 26 -7.05 1.96 4.73
N GLN A 27 -6.54 2.75 5.66
CA GLN A 27 -5.88 2.22 6.87
C GLN A 27 -6.82 1.39 7.72
N LYS A 28 -8.07 1.83 7.91
CA LYS A 28 -9.08 1.08 8.63
C LYS A 28 -9.38 -0.27 7.98
N ILE A 29 -9.53 -0.32 6.66
CA ILE A 29 -9.77 -1.57 5.91
C ILE A 29 -8.57 -2.51 6.05
N ILE A 30 -7.35 -1.99 5.82
CA ILE A 30 -6.15 -2.82 5.89
C ILE A 30 -5.89 -3.35 7.30
N GLN A 31 -6.09 -2.54 8.35
CA GLN A 31 -5.96 -2.99 9.74
C GLN A 31 -6.92 -4.15 10.06
N LYS A 32 -8.18 -4.07 9.62
CA LYS A 32 -9.15 -5.16 9.75
C LYS A 32 -8.71 -6.43 9.00
N MET A 33 -8.07 -6.28 7.84
CA MET A 33 -7.58 -7.39 7.01
C MET A 33 -6.16 -7.85 7.36
N ALA A 34 -5.46 -7.17 8.27
CA ALA A 34 -4.05 -7.42 8.56
C ALA A 34 -3.73 -8.89 8.89
N PRO A 35 -4.56 -9.63 9.66
CA PRO A 35 -4.32 -11.07 9.89
C PRO A 35 -4.30 -11.88 8.58
N LYS A 36 -5.19 -11.58 7.63
CA LYS A 36 -5.26 -12.28 6.34
C LYS A 36 -4.03 -11.98 5.48
N PHE A 37 -3.63 -10.71 5.39
CA PHE A 37 -2.43 -10.30 4.65
C PHE A 37 -1.17 -10.94 5.22
N LYS A 38 -1.03 -10.96 6.55
CA LYS A 38 0.09 -11.63 7.23
C LYS A 38 0.12 -13.12 6.91
N SER A 39 -1.02 -13.82 6.98
CA SER A 39 -1.11 -15.24 6.61
C SER A 39 -0.81 -15.49 5.13
N ALA A 40 -1.14 -14.55 4.24
CA ALA A 40 -0.82 -14.63 2.82
C ALA A 40 0.66 -14.37 2.51
N GLY A 41 1.43 -13.85 3.48
CA GLY A 41 2.87 -13.63 3.37
C GLY A 41 3.31 -12.17 3.17
N ALA A 42 2.42 -11.20 3.42
CA ALA A 42 2.84 -9.81 3.57
C ALA A 42 3.67 -9.65 4.87
N LEU A 43 4.73 -8.85 4.78
CA LEU A 43 5.68 -8.61 5.87
C LEU A 43 5.42 -7.25 6.52
N CYS A 44 5.23 -6.21 5.71
CA CYS A 44 5.09 -4.84 6.17
C CYS A 44 4.19 -4.04 5.21
N GLN A 45 3.47 -3.07 5.77
CA GLN A 45 2.91 -1.96 5.04
C GLN A 45 3.42 -0.66 5.67
N THR A 46 3.90 0.25 4.85
CA THR A 46 4.21 1.64 5.25
C THR A 46 3.43 2.59 4.36
N VAL A 47 2.74 3.55 4.96
CA VAL A 47 2.06 4.62 4.22
C VAL A 47 2.68 5.96 4.57
N SER A 48 3.02 6.74 3.55
CA SER A 48 3.57 8.07 3.72
C SER A 48 2.86 9.08 2.83
N GLN A 49 2.76 10.31 3.32
CA GLN A 49 2.38 11.45 2.49
C GLN A 49 3.65 11.98 1.80
N VAL A 50 3.60 12.18 0.48
CA VAL A 50 4.71 12.80 -0.25
C VAL A 50 4.75 14.29 0.08
N PHE A 51 5.84 14.74 0.71
CA PHE A 51 5.96 16.10 1.23
C PHE A 51 6.65 17.09 0.27
N ASN A 52 7.45 16.58 -0.68
CA ASN A 52 8.35 17.40 -1.51
C ASN A 52 7.75 17.81 -2.86
N LYS A 53 6.46 17.57 -3.09
CA LYS A 53 5.74 18.00 -4.29
C LYS A 53 4.63 18.98 -3.91
N GLU A 54 4.97 20.26 -3.92
CA GLU A 54 4.04 21.33 -3.59
C GLU A 54 2.80 21.30 -4.50
N GLY A 55 1.62 21.53 -3.91
CA GLY A 55 0.35 21.51 -4.62
C GLY A 55 -0.15 20.12 -5.05
N ALA A 56 0.59 19.04 -4.76
CA ALA A 56 0.17 17.67 -5.06
C ALA A 56 -0.31 16.94 -3.79
N PHE A 57 -1.39 16.16 -3.94
CA PHE A 57 -1.93 15.32 -2.87
C PHE A 57 -1.63 13.87 -3.20
N ILE A 58 -0.54 13.33 -2.65
CA ILE A 58 -0.03 12.00 -3.00
C ILE A 58 0.24 11.19 -1.73
N LEU A 59 -0.30 9.97 -1.70
CA LEU A 59 0.10 8.93 -0.74
C LEU A 59 1.00 7.92 -1.45
N ALA A 60 2.08 7.51 -0.78
CA ALA A 60 2.90 6.37 -1.17
C ALA A 60 2.61 5.20 -0.23
N ASN A 61 2.09 4.12 -0.80
CA ASN A 61 1.75 2.89 -0.10
C ASN A 61 2.79 1.83 -0.44
N MET A 62 3.63 1.55 0.53
CA MET A 62 4.71 0.57 0.47
C MET A 62 4.27 -0.76 1.05
N TRP A 63 4.56 -1.85 0.35
CA TRP A 63 4.30 -3.20 0.82
C TRP A 63 5.48 -4.10 0.57
N GLU A 64 5.78 -4.96 1.54
CA GLU A 64 6.79 -6.01 1.45
C GLU A 64 6.14 -7.39 1.56
N TYR A 65 6.66 -8.35 0.80
CA TYR A 65 6.18 -9.73 0.77
C TYR A 65 7.36 -10.68 0.82
N LYS A 66 7.20 -11.81 1.51
CA LYS A 66 8.28 -12.79 1.67
C LYS A 66 8.81 -13.35 0.33
N ASP A 67 7.96 -13.42 -0.70
CA ASP A 67 8.26 -13.97 -2.02
C ASP A 67 7.21 -13.54 -3.06
N GLU A 68 7.44 -13.87 -4.34
CA GLU A 68 6.49 -13.57 -5.43
C GLU A 68 5.14 -14.28 -5.26
N LYS A 69 5.13 -15.49 -4.70
CA LYS A 69 3.89 -16.24 -4.47
C LYS A 69 3.02 -15.54 -3.41
N ALA A 70 3.62 -14.99 -2.36
CA ALA A 70 2.96 -14.20 -1.35
C ALA A 70 2.38 -12.91 -1.92
N PHE A 71 3.13 -12.23 -2.80
CA PHE A 71 2.63 -11.09 -3.55
C PHE A 71 1.36 -11.46 -4.35
N VAL A 72 1.39 -12.57 -5.10
CA VAL A 72 0.24 -13.06 -5.88
C VAL A 72 -0.95 -13.38 -4.98
N ASN A 73 -0.73 -14.09 -3.86
CA ASN A 73 -1.79 -14.41 -2.90
C ASN A 73 -2.44 -13.15 -2.32
N CYS A 74 -1.66 -12.10 -2.05
CA CYS A 74 -2.18 -10.83 -1.55
C CYS A 74 -3.02 -10.08 -2.59
N GLN A 75 -2.87 -10.34 -3.90
CA GLN A 75 -3.63 -9.62 -4.93
C GLN A 75 -5.15 -9.83 -4.82
N GLN A 76 -5.59 -11.01 -4.36
CA GLN A 76 -7.02 -11.24 -4.12
C GLN A 76 -7.53 -10.40 -2.94
N LEU A 77 -6.75 -10.31 -1.86
CA LEU A 77 -7.09 -9.50 -0.70
C LEU A 77 -7.10 -8.01 -1.03
N PHE A 78 -6.20 -7.53 -1.90
CA PHE A 78 -6.25 -6.15 -2.40
C PHE A 78 -7.54 -5.86 -3.16
N ARG A 79 -8.00 -6.77 -4.03
CA ARG A 79 -9.29 -6.58 -4.73
C ARG A 79 -10.46 -6.47 -3.75
N GLU A 80 -10.50 -7.31 -2.73
CA GLU A 80 -11.51 -7.21 -1.67
C GLU A 80 -11.44 -5.86 -0.92
N ALA A 81 -10.22 -5.41 -0.60
CA ALA A 81 -10.01 -4.12 0.07
C ALA A 81 -10.39 -2.93 -0.82
N GLU A 82 -10.04 -2.96 -2.10
CA GLU A 82 -10.40 -1.96 -3.11
C GLU A 82 -11.92 -1.88 -3.31
N ASP A 83 -12.61 -3.02 -3.33
CA ASP A 83 -14.06 -3.06 -3.41
C ASP A 83 -14.72 -2.46 -2.15
N GLU A 84 -14.21 -2.76 -0.95
CA GLU A 84 -14.69 -2.16 0.30
C GLU A 84 -14.43 -0.65 0.32
N PHE A 85 -13.24 -0.22 -0.10
CA PHE A 85 -12.87 1.19 -0.19
C PHE A 85 -13.77 1.96 -1.16
N ASN A 86 -13.94 1.47 -2.38
CA ASN A 86 -14.75 2.13 -3.41
C ASN A 86 -16.22 2.27 -2.99
N LYS A 87 -16.77 1.29 -2.25
CA LYS A 87 -18.11 1.35 -1.69
C LYS A 87 -18.24 2.43 -0.60
N ASN A 88 -17.20 2.63 0.21
CA ASN A 88 -17.28 3.50 1.38
C ASN A 88 -17.03 4.97 1.06
N VAL A 89 -16.14 5.28 0.11
CA VAL A 89 -15.68 6.66 -0.12
C VAL A 89 -15.89 7.19 -1.55
N GLY A 90 -15.93 6.33 -2.58
CA GLY A 90 -16.21 6.76 -3.95
C GLY A 90 -15.22 7.81 -4.51
N ILE A 91 -13.99 7.88 -3.98
CA ILE A 91 -12.98 8.88 -4.35
C ILE A 91 -12.28 8.48 -5.64
N VAL A 92 -12.14 9.43 -6.56
CA VAL A 92 -11.32 9.26 -7.77
C VAL A 92 -9.85 9.47 -7.42
N GLN A 93 -9.03 8.49 -7.76
CA GLN A 93 -7.58 8.53 -7.55
C GLN A 93 -6.84 7.99 -8.77
N LYS A 94 -5.65 8.54 -9.04
CA LYS A 94 -4.72 7.97 -10.02
C LYS A 94 -3.70 7.12 -9.30
N ILE A 95 -3.75 5.81 -9.55
CA ILE A 95 -2.85 4.82 -8.92
C ILE A 95 -1.73 4.46 -9.91
N PHE A 96 -0.48 4.44 -9.42
CA PHE A 96 0.67 3.98 -10.18
C PHE A 96 1.50 3.00 -9.34
N PRO A 97 1.38 1.68 -9.58
CA PRO A 97 2.15 0.66 -8.90
C PRO A 97 3.49 0.40 -9.60
N THR A 98 4.57 0.36 -8.83
CA THR A 98 5.91 -0.08 -9.23
C THR A 98 6.35 -1.21 -8.30
N ARG A 99 7.07 -2.21 -8.81
CA ARG A 99 7.44 -3.39 -8.03
C ARG A 99 8.90 -3.75 -8.27
N GLY A 100 9.55 -4.30 -7.24
CA GLY A 100 10.95 -4.67 -7.30
C GLY A 100 11.27 -5.83 -6.37
N VAL A 101 12.40 -6.46 -6.64
CA VAL A 101 13.03 -7.43 -5.74
C VAL A 101 13.96 -6.65 -4.81
N ILE A 102 13.88 -6.89 -3.50
CA ILE A 102 14.83 -6.30 -2.55
C ILE A 102 16.19 -6.96 -2.73
N LEU A 103 17.20 -6.14 -3.02
CA LEU A 103 18.59 -6.60 -3.18
C LEU A 103 19.39 -6.46 -1.89
N HIS A 104 19.16 -5.38 -1.14
CA HIS A 104 19.86 -5.04 0.10
C HIS A 104 18.94 -4.26 1.03
N ASP A 105 18.90 -4.65 2.30
CA ASP A 105 18.34 -3.85 3.39
C ASP A 105 19.47 -3.55 4.40
N VAL A 106 19.58 -2.29 4.81
CA VAL A 106 20.53 -1.86 5.85
C VAL A 106 19.73 -1.25 6.99
N TYR A 107 19.80 -1.89 8.15
CA TYR A 107 19.17 -1.40 9.36
C TYR A 107 20.21 -0.68 10.19
N PHE A 108 20.10 0.65 10.28
CA PHE A 108 20.89 1.45 11.21
C PHE A 108 20.19 1.37 12.58
N SER A 109 20.74 0.57 13.48
CA SER A 109 20.39 0.68 14.91
C SER A 109 21.21 1.81 15.53
N ASP A 110 20.66 2.46 16.56
CA ASP A 110 21.44 3.30 17.47
C ASP A 110 22.51 2.47 18.20
#